data_AF-Q5ZGI9-F1
#
_entry.id   AF-Q5ZGI9-F1
#
_cell.length_a   1.000
_cell.length_b   1.000
_cell.length_c   1.000
_cell.angle_alpha   90.00
_cell.angle_beta   90.00
_cell.angle_gamma   90.00
#
_symmetry.space_group_name_H-M   'P 1'
#
loop_
_entity.id
_entity.type
_entity.pdbx_description
1 polymer ?
#
loop_
_entity_poly.entity_id
_entity_poly.type
_entity_poly.pdbx_seq_one_letter_code
_entity_poly.pdbx_strand_id
1 'polypeptide(L)'
;VSWYQQTPGQGLQFLFEYFSETQRNKGNFPGRFSGRQFSNSRSEMNVSTLELGDSALYLCASSLGTSGKVGEQFFGPGTRLTVLGK
;
A
#
# COMPACT_ATOMS: atom_id res chain seq x y z
N VAL A 1 -6.95 1.57 5.89
CA VAL A 1 -6.48 1.63 4.50
C VAL A 1 -5.20 0.84 4.40
N SER A 2 -5.23 -0.19 3.56
CA SER A 2 -4.12 -1.10 3.32
C SER A 2 -3.47 -0.78 1.98
N TRP A 3 -2.16 -0.86 1.92
CA TRP A 3 -1.37 -0.65 0.71
C TRP A 3 -0.74 -1.96 0.24
N TYR A 4 -0.75 -2.16 -1.06
CA TYR A 4 -0.23 -3.35 -1.71
C TYR A 4 0.62 -2.98 -2.92
N GLN A 5 1.61 -3.82 -3.19
CA GLN A 5 2.38 -3.83 -4.43
C GLN A 5 2.02 -5.10 -5.21
N GLN A 6 1.91 -4.98 -6.53
CA GLN A 6 1.78 -6.11 -7.44
C GLN A 6 2.82 -5.98 -8.55
N THR A 7 3.93 -6.70 -8.37
CA THR A 7 4.97 -6.86 -9.40
C THR A 7 4.45 -7.75 -10.53
N PRO A 8 4.83 -7.51 -11.81
CA PRO A 8 4.39 -8.36 -12.92
C PRO A 8 4.66 -9.85 -12.67
N GLY A 9 3.63 -10.68 -12.84
CA GLY A 9 3.71 -12.12 -12.60
C GLY A 9 3.68 -12.55 -11.11
N GLN A 10 3.59 -11.60 -10.18
CA GLN A 10 3.46 -11.89 -8.75
C GLN A 10 2.05 -11.59 -8.23
N GLY A 11 1.69 -12.24 -7.12
CA GLY A 11 0.47 -11.92 -6.38
C GLY A 11 0.55 -10.57 -5.66
N LEU A 12 -0.56 -10.17 -5.02
CA LEU A 12 -0.59 -8.98 -4.17
C LEU A 12 0.34 -9.16 -2.97
N GLN A 13 1.26 -8.21 -2.81
CA GLN A 13 2.18 -8.14 -1.68
C GLN A 13 1.72 -7.02 -0.75
N PHE A 14 1.44 -7.36 0.51
CA PHE A 14 1.05 -6.40 1.52
C PHE A 14 2.23 -5.52 1.93
N LEU A 15 2.05 -4.20 1.83
CA LEU A 15 3.00 -3.21 2.32
C LEU A 15 2.64 -2.84 3.76
N PHE A 16 1.60 -2.06 3.99
CA PHE A 16 1.25 -1.62 5.35
C PHE A 16 -0.22 -1.25 5.44
N GLU A 17 -0.72 -1.17 6.67
CA GLU A 17 -2.10 -0.77 6.96
C GLU A 17 -2.13 0.33 8.01
N TYR A 18 -2.98 1.32 7.76
CA TYR A 18 -3.36 2.34 8.73
C TYR A 18 -4.83 2.22 9.13
N PHE A 19 -5.09 2.39 10.43
CA PHE A 19 -6.42 2.52 11.01
C PHE A 19 -6.42 3.62 12.08
N SER A 20 -7.34 4.56 11.95
CA SER A 20 -7.42 5.76 12.80
C SER A 20 -6.06 6.45 12.93
N GLU A 21 -5.45 6.76 11.79
CA GLU A 21 -4.18 7.51 11.69
C GLU A 21 -2.95 6.78 12.27
N THR A 22 -3.15 5.55 12.75
CA THR A 22 -2.11 4.71 13.35
C THR A 22 -1.77 3.55 12.43
N GLN A 23 -0.48 3.32 12.18
CA GLN A 23 -0.03 2.12 11.46
C GLN A 23 -0.28 0.88 12.33
N ARG A 24 -1.13 -0.03 11.87
CA ARG A 24 -1.48 -1.26 12.62
C ARG A 24 -0.64 -2.45 12.21
N ASN A 25 -0.41 -2.58 10.91
CA ASN A 25 0.32 -3.71 10.34
C ASN A 25 1.37 -3.21 9.36
N LYS A 26 2.50 -3.92 9.31
CA LYS A 26 3.62 -3.66 8.42
C LYS A 26 4.13 -4.98 7.84
N GLY A 27 4.18 -5.07 6.52
CA GLY A 27 4.80 -6.16 5.79
C GLY A 27 6.33 -6.06 5.78
N ASN A 28 6.96 -6.98 5.05
CA ASN A 28 8.40 -7.02 4.89
C ASN A 28 8.82 -6.24 3.64
N PHE A 29 9.11 -4.96 3.80
CA PHE A 29 9.48 -4.08 2.68
C PHE A 29 10.59 -3.08 3.11
N PRO A 30 11.35 -2.53 2.16
CA PRO A 30 12.45 -1.60 2.46
C PRO A 30 11.99 -0.34 3.22
N GLY A 31 12.81 0.15 4.15
CA GLY A 31 12.49 1.36 4.95
C GLY A 31 12.30 2.66 4.15
N ARG A 32 12.58 2.61 2.84
CA ARG A 32 12.37 3.67 1.84
C ARG A 32 10.88 3.93 1.59
N PHE A 33 10.03 2.93 1.83
CA PHE A 33 8.58 3.06 1.74
C PHE A 33 8.02 3.53 3.09
N SER A 34 7.07 4.46 3.03
CA SER A 34 6.36 4.98 4.18
C SER A 34 4.92 5.29 3.82
N GLY A 35 4.07 5.40 4.82
CA GLY A 35 2.66 5.71 4.65
C GLY A 35 2.18 6.76 5.63
N ARG A 36 1.02 7.33 5.32
CA ARG A 36 0.26 8.16 6.24
C ARG A 36 -1.23 7.95 5.98
N GLN A 37 -2.03 7.99 7.04
CA GLN A 37 -3.47 8.15 6.94
C GLN A 37 -3.87 9.47 7.58
N PHE A 38 -4.80 10.17 6.94
CA PHE A 38 -5.40 11.39 7.45
C PHE A 38 -6.73 11.08 8.15
N SER A 39 -7.16 11.97 9.03
CA SER A 39 -8.43 11.86 9.77
C SER A 39 -9.65 11.65 8.87
N ASN A 40 -9.62 12.14 7.62
CA ASN A 40 -10.68 11.95 6.63
C ASN A 40 -10.56 10.65 5.81
N SER A 41 -9.85 9.65 6.34
CA SER A 41 -9.61 8.33 5.72
C SER A 41 -8.78 8.34 4.44
N ARG A 42 -8.39 9.50 3.90
CA ARG A 42 -7.39 9.56 2.83
C ARG A 42 -6.08 8.95 3.31
N SER A 43 -5.33 8.35 2.40
CA SER A 43 -4.02 7.78 2.69
C SER A 43 -3.06 8.09 1.57
N GLU A 44 -1.80 8.27 1.95
CA GLU A 44 -0.67 8.46 1.06
C GLU A 44 0.37 7.39 1.34
N MET A 45 1.04 6.96 0.28
CA MET A 45 2.25 6.15 0.33
C MET A 45 3.36 6.93 -0.35
N ASN A 46 4.52 6.98 0.27
CA ASN A 46 5.71 7.64 -0.23
C ASN A 46 6.87 6.65 -0.35
N VAL A 47 7.68 6.81 -1.39
CA VAL A 47 8.91 6.05 -1.62
C VAL A 47 10.05 7.04 -1.77
N SER A 48 10.93 7.14 -0.77
CA SER A 48 11.92 8.22 -0.69
C SER A 48 12.99 8.17 -1.77
N THR A 49 13.32 6.97 -2.23
CA THR A 49 14.29 6.70 -3.29
C THR A 49 13.66 5.66 -4.20
N LEU A 50 13.76 5.81 -5.52
CA LEU A 50 13.26 4.81 -6.47
C LEU A 50 14.39 3.89 -6.96
N GLU A 51 14.11 2.60 -7.02
CA GLU A 51 14.96 1.53 -7.54
C GLU A 51 14.20 0.80 -8.66
N LEU A 52 14.94 0.13 -9.56
CA LEU A 52 14.34 -0.61 -10.68
C LEU A 52 13.30 -1.64 -10.22
N GLY A 53 13.55 -2.27 -9.07
CA GLY A 53 12.67 -3.25 -8.43
C GLY A 53 11.33 -2.70 -7.93
N ASP A 54 11.15 -1.38 -7.88
CA ASP A 54 9.87 -0.78 -7.46
C ASP A 54 8.84 -0.70 -8.59
N SER A 55 9.21 -1.06 -9.82
CA SER A 55 8.29 -1.06 -10.95
C SER A 55 7.16 -2.08 -10.72
N ALA A 56 5.96 -1.58 -10.47
CA ALA A 56 4.81 -2.39 -10.08
C ALA A 56 3.49 -1.63 -10.23
N LEU A 57 2.38 -2.36 -10.12
CA LEU A 57 1.07 -1.78 -9.84
C LEU A 57 0.93 -1.60 -8.32
N TYR A 58 0.67 -0.37 -7.88
CA TYR A 58 0.41 -0.06 -6.48
C TYR A 58 -1.08 0.13 -6.26
N LEU A 59 -1.60 -0.55 -5.24
CA LEU A 59 -3.03 -0.61 -4.95
C LEU A 59 -3.25 -0.19 -3.50
N CYS A 60 -4.27 0.62 -3.27
CA CYS A 60 -4.82 0.84 -1.95
C CYS A 60 -6.15 0.10 -1.82
N ALA A 61 -6.47 -0.35 -0.61
CA ALA A 61 -7.74 -0.96 -0.28
C ALA A 61 -8.29 -0.41 1.03
N SER A 62 -9.62 -0.39 1.15
CA SER A 62 -10.33 -0.07 2.38
C SER A 62 -11.34 -1.17 2.70
N SER A 63 -11.72 -1.26 3.96
CA SER A 63 -12.80 -2.13 4.42
C SER A 63 -13.77 -1.31 5.27
N LEU A 64 -15.05 -1.69 5.24
CA LEU A 64 -16.07 -1.13 6.14
C LEU A 64 -16.06 -1.78 7.54
N GLY A 65 -15.23 -2.80 7.75
CA GLY A 65 -15.23 -3.60 8.98
C GLY A 65 -14.55 -2.92 10.17
N THR A 66 -15.11 -3.11 11.37
CA THR A 66 -14.40 -2.86 12.63
C THR A 66 -13.39 -3.97 12.90
N SER A 67 -12.26 -3.62 13.52
CA SER A 67 -11.19 -4.53 13.94
C SER A 67 -11.71 -5.86 14.51
N GLY A 68 -11.34 -6.98 13.89
CA GLY A 68 -11.64 -8.35 14.35
C GLY A 68 -12.53 -9.20 13.43
N LYS A 69 -13.13 -8.63 12.38
CA LYS A 69 -13.81 -9.41 11.31
C LYS A 69 -13.06 -9.24 9.99
N VAL A 70 -12.89 -10.32 9.24
CA VAL A 70 -12.41 -10.26 7.84
C VAL A 70 -13.51 -9.57 7.02
N GLY A 71 -13.45 -8.24 7.00
CA GLY A 71 -14.31 -7.44 6.15
C GLY A 71 -13.85 -7.55 4.70
N GLU A 72 -14.80 -7.53 3.78
CA GLU A 72 -14.51 -7.41 2.35
C GLU A 72 -13.60 -6.19 2.11
N GLN A 73 -12.57 -6.41 1.28
CA GLN A 73 -11.62 -5.36 0.90
C GLN A 73 -12.05 -4.79 -0.45
N PHE A 74 -12.22 -3.47 -0.48
CA PHE A 74 -12.55 -2.71 -1.67
C PHE A 74 -11.27 -2.08 -2.21
N PHE A 75 -10.85 -2.51 -3.40
CA PHE A 75 -9.62 -2.03 -4.04
C PHE A 75 -9.90 -0.81 -4.91
N GLY A 76 -9.00 0.16 -4.84
CA GLY A 76 -8.94 1.22 -5.84
C GLY A 76 -8.44 0.68 -7.20
N PRO A 77 -8.53 1.49 -8.27
CA PRO A 77 -8.08 1.08 -9.61
C PRO A 77 -6.56 0.87 -9.69
N GLY A 78 -5.81 1.41 -8.74
CA GLY A 78 -4.36 1.33 -8.66
C GLY A 78 -3.62 2.33 -9.54
N THR A 79 -2.33 2.45 -9.27
CA THR A 79 -1.40 3.32 -10.00
C THR A 79 -0.19 2.50 -10.42
N ARG A 80 0.10 2.47 -11.72
CA ARG A 80 1.29 1.80 -12.25
C ARG A 80 2.48 2.75 -12.18
N LEU A 81 3.52 2.32 -11.48
CA LEU A 81 4.81 2.98 -11.44
C LEU A 81 5.80 2.21 -12.32
N THR A 82 6.56 2.93 -13.12
CA THR A 82 7.64 2.37 -13.92
C THR A 82 8.90 3.17 -13.66
N VAL A 83 9.92 2.52 -13.11
CA VAL A 83 11.23 3.10 -12.86
C VAL A 83 12.12 2.71 -14.02
N LEU A 84 12.56 3.70 -14.80
CA LEU A 84 13.43 3.49 -15.95
C LEU A 84 14.90 3.54 -15.50
N GLY A 85 15.70 2.61 -16.01
CA GLY A 85 17.15 2.66 -15.86
C GLY A 85 17.73 3.88 -16.56
N LYS A 86 18.85 4.37 -16.05
CA LYS A 86 19.70 5.31 -16.80
C LYS A 86 20.51 4.56 -17.83
#